data_AF-A0A2G4ICC7-F1
#
_entry.id   AF-A0A2G4ICC7-F1
#
_cell.length_a   1.000
_cell.length_b   1.000
_cell.length_c   1.000
_cell.angle_alpha   90.00
_cell.angle_beta   90.00
_cell.angle_gamma   90.00
#
_symmetry.space_group_name_H-M   'P 1'
#
loop_
_entity.id
_entity.type
_entity.pdbx_description
1 polymer ?
#
loop_
_entity_poly.entity_id
_entity_poly.type
_entity_poly.pdbx_seq_one_letter_code
_entity_poly.pdbx_strand_id
1 'polypeptide(L)'
;MNIKALLGTAIVSGVTGFLLNTYLFTPTLSADAVAAAAAAAMVPAYAMWAVTSVINAFVISWVTGMTGNGVKSGLVIAVSQIVLVDVFYVLDGRRALATAAASAVLLLVVCVASGYTYGKLSASKA
;
A
#
# COMPACT_ATOMS: atom_id res chain seq x y z
N MET A 1 -18.37 9.09 5.71
CA MET A 1 -17.34 8.76 4.69
C MET A 1 -17.36 9.83 3.60
N ASN A 2 -16.22 10.46 3.29
CA ASN A 2 -16.15 11.53 2.30
C ASN A 2 -15.71 10.96 0.93
N ILE A 3 -16.61 10.95 -0.05
CA ILE A 3 -16.36 10.33 -1.38
C ILE A 3 -15.20 11.03 -2.12
N LYS A 4 -15.09 12.36 -2.03
CA LYS A 4 -13.97 13.10 -2.63
C LYS A 4 -12.64 12.65 -2.04
N ALA A 5 -12.59 12.50 -0.71
CA ALA A 5 -11.40 12.02 -0.02
C ALA A 5 -11.08 10.57 -0.39
N LEU A 6 -12.08 9.70 -0.51
CA LEU A 6 -11.92 8.31 -0.91
C LEU A 6 -11.33 8.19 -2.32
N LEU A 7 -11.91 8.86 -3.31
CA LEU A 7 -11.44 8.83 -4.70
C LEU A 7 -10.02 9.39 -4.83
N GLY A 8 -9.74 10.54 -4.20
CA GLY A 8 -8.39 11.12 -4.22
C GLY A 8 -7.36 10.19 -3.56
N THR A 9 -7.75 9.50 -2.49
CA THR A 9 -6.88 8.53 -1.81
C THR A 9 -6.61 7.30 -2.67
N ALA A 10 -7.63 6.79 -3.39
CA ALA A 10 -7.46 5.66 -4.31
C ALA A 10 -6.51 6.01 -5.45
N ILE A 11 -6.64 7.20 -6.05
CA ILE A 11 -5.74 7.68 -7.10
C ILE A 11 -4.30 7.77 -6.56
N VAL A 12 -4.08 8.43 -5.42
CA VAL A 12 -2.74 8.55 -4.84
C VAL A 12 -2.15 7.20 -4.48
N SER A 13 -2.95 6.30 -3.91
CA SER A 13 -2.54 4.93 -3.60
C SER A 13 -2.14 4.16 -4.87
N GLY A 14 -2.92 4.29 -5.94
CA GLY A 14 -2.65 3.60 -7.20
C GLY A 14 -1.39 4.11 -7.87
N VAL A 15 -1.21 5.43 -7.96
CA VAL A 15 -0.02 6.05 -8.57
C VAL A 15 1.24 5.74 -7.77
N THR A 16 1.23 5.97 -6.46
CA THR A 16 2.41 5.70 -5.62
C THR A 16 2.73 4.21 -5.57
N GLY A 17 1.70 3.35 -5.43
CA GLY A 17 1.85 1.90 -5.46
C GLY A 17 2.43 1.40 -6.77
N PHE A 18 1.94 1.89 -7.91
CA PHE A 18 2.46 1.52 -9.22
C PHE A 18 3.94 1.92 -9.38
N LEU A 19 4.29 3.17 -9.06
CA LEU A 19 5.66 3.67 -9.22
C LEU A 19 6.64 2.91 -8.33
N LEU A 20 6.33 2.76 -7.04
CA LEU A 20 7.21 2.07 -6.10
C LEU A 20 7.27 0.58 -6.40
N ASN A 21 6.17 -0.05 -6.80
CA ASN A 21 6.23 -1.44 -7.20
C ASN A 21 7.11 -1.65 -8.43
N THR A 22 6.96 -0.80 -9.45
CA THR A 22 7.66 -0.94 -10.74
C THR A 22 9.15 -0.66 -10.60
N TYR A 23 9.52 0.42 -9.90
CA TYR A 23 10.90 0.93 -9.91
C TYR A 23 11.69 0.63 -8.64
N LEU A 24 11.04 0.22 -7.53
CA LEU A 24 11.72 -0.08 -6.27
C LEU A 24 11.55 -1.54 -5.84
N PHE A 25 10.33 -2.07 -5.79
CA PHE A 25 10.08 -3.40 -5.25
C PHE A 25 10.36 -4.54 -6.24
N THR A 26 9.76 -4.49 -7.43
CA THR A 26 9.90 -5.56 -8.45
C THR A 26 11.35 -5.85 -8.83
N PRO A 27 12.25 -4.85 -8.97
CA PRO A 27 13.66 -5.12 -9.26
C PRO A 27 14.40 -5.92 -8.19
N THR A 28 13.86 -6.03 -6.97
CA THR A 28 14.44 -6.83 -5.88
C THR A 28 13.95 -8.28 -5.87
N LEU A 29 13.03 -8.65 -6.75
CA LEU A 29 12.50 -10.01 -6.86
C LEU A 29 13.33 -10.83 -7.84
N SER A 30 13.44 -12.14 -7.61
CA SER A 30 13.98 -13.06 -8.60
C SER A 30 13.02 -13.23 -9.78
N ALA A 31 13.55 -13.58 -10.95
CA ALA A 31 12.72 -13.87 -12.13
C ALA A 31 11.67 -14.96 -11.85
N ASP A 32 12.06 -15.99 -11.10
CA ASP A 32 11.16 -17.08 -10.70
C ASP A 32 10.01 -16.59 -9.81
N ALA A 33 10.28 -15.66 -8.88
CA ALA A 33 9.27 -15.07 -8.03
C ALA A 33 8.28 -14.21 -8.82
N VAL A 34 8.77 -13.47 -9.82
CA VAL A 34 7.92 -12.68 -10.74
C VAL A 34 7.05 -13.61 -11.59
N ALA A 35 7.62 -14.67 -12.15
CA ALA A 35 6.89 -15.65 -12.95
C ALA A 35 5.82 -16.38 -12.11
N ALA A 36 6.16 -16.79 -10.88
CA ALA A 36 5.22 -17.41 -9.95
C ALA A 36 4.06 -16.47 -9.58
N ALA A 37 4.36 -15.19 -9.32
CA ALA A 37 3.33 -14.18 -9.05
C ALA A 37 2.41 -13.94 -10.25
N ALA A 38 2.95 -13.94 -11.47
CA ALA A 38 2.16 -13.81 -12.69
C ALA A 38 1.27 -15.04 -12.93
N ALA A 39 1.77 -16.24 -12.66
CA ALA A 39 1.00 -17.49 -12.78
C ALA A 39 -0.12 -17.60 -11.72
N ALA A 40 0.11 -17.06 -10.52
CA ALA A 40 -0.89 -17.04 -9.45
C ALA A 40 -1.89 -15.87 -9.56
N ALA A 41 -1.76 -15.00 -10.55
CA ALA A 41 -2.60 -13.82 -10.69
C ALA A 41 -4.05 -14.20 -11.04
N MET A 42 -4.99 -13.86 -10.14
CA MET A 42 -6.43 -14.11 -10.35
C MET A 42 -7.07 -13.13 -11.34
N VAL A 43 -6.45 -11.97 -11.53
CA VAL A 43 -6.92 -10.91 -12.42
C VAL A 43 -5.73 -10.32 -13.17
N PRO A 44 -5.95 -9.67 -14.34
CA PRO A 44 -4.90 -8.96 -15.04
C PRO A 44 -4.22 -7.91 -14.14
N ALA A 45 -2.91 -7.68 -14.36
CA ALA A 45 -2.11 -6.80 -13.50
C ALA A 45 -2.73 -5.41 -13.32
N TYR A 46 -3.27 -4.79 -14.39
CA TYR A 46 -3.92 -3.48 -14.32
C TYR A 46 -5.17 -3.49 -13.41
N ALA A 47 -5.93 -4.58 -13.41
CA ALA A 47 -7.09 -4.74 -12.56
C ALA A 47 -6.68 -4.94 -11.09
N MET A 48 -5.59 -5.70 -10.85
CA MET A 48 -5.02 -5.87 -9.51
C MET A 48 -4.60 -4.52 -8.90
N TRP A 49 -3.96 -3.65 -9.69
CA TRP A 49 -3.59 -2.30 -9.25
C TRP A 49 -4.80 -1.46 -8.88
N ALA A 50 -5.85 -1.48 -9.71
CA ALA A 50 -7.09 -0.76 -9.42
C ALA A 50 -7.74 -1.28 -8.13
N VAL A 51 -7.87 -2.60 -7.98
CA VAL A 51 -8.50 -3.22 -6.81
C VAL A 51 -7.73 -2.90 -5.53
N THR A 52 -6.41 -3.09 -5.52
CA THR A 52 -5.57 -2.80 -4.35
C THR A 52 -5.61 -1.32 -3.96
N SER A 53 -5.64 -0.40 -4.93
CA SER A 53 -5.75 1.03 -4.66
C SER A 53 -7.07 1.41 -3.99
N VAL A 54 -8.18 0.80 -4.43
CA VAL A 54 -9.51 1.03 -3.88
C VAL A 54 -9.62 0.44 -2.47
N ILE A 55 -9.15 -0.80 -2.28
CA ILE A 55 -9.12 -1.45 -0.96
C ILE A 55 -8.31 -0.60 0.03
N ASN A 56 -7.11 -0.17 -0.34
CA ASN A 56 -6.28 0.66 0.52
C ASN A 56 -6.99 1.98 0.88
N ALA A 57 -7.67 2.62 -0.07
CA ALA A 57 -8.44 3.84 0.21
C ALA A 57 -9.59 3.61 1.21
N PHE A 58 -10.30 2.48 1.11
CA PHE A 58 -11.32 2.10 2.08
C PHE A 58 -10.74 1.83 3.47
N VAL A 59 -9.62 1.11 3.55
CA VAL A 59 -8.95 0.83 4.83
C VAL A 59 -8.47 2.14 5.47
N ILE A 60 -7.85 3.05 4.70
CA ILE A 60 -7.43 4.37 5.19
C ILE A 60 -8.64 5.18 5.68
N SER A 61 -9.75 5.17 4.94
CA SER A 61 -10.99 5.84 5.34
C SER A 61 -11.51 5.30 6.67
N TRP A 62 -11.54 3.97 6.83
CA TRP A 62 -12.02 3.30 8.02
C TRP A 62 -11.12 3.60 9.23
N VAL A 63 -9.81 3.40 9.10
CA VAL A 63 -8.85 3.65 10.18
C VAL A 63 -8.83 5.14 10.56
N THR A 64 -8.97 6.05 9.59
CA THR A 64 -9.06 7.49 9.88
C THR A 64 -10.34 7.86 10.61
N GLY A 65 -11.44 7.16 10.34
CA GLY A 65 -12.67 7.29 11.13
C GLY A 65 -12.48 6.91 12.60
N MET A 66 -11.58 5.97 12.90
CA MET A 66 -11.27 5.53 14.27
C MET A 66 -10.21 6.41 14.95
N THR A 67 -9.19 6.86 14.22
CA THR A 67 -8.03 7.58 14.78
C THR A 67 -8.19 9.10 14.78
N GLY A 68 -9.10 9.64 13.96
CA GLY A 68 -9.24 11.07 13.70
C GLY A 68 -8.06 11.71 12.97
N ASN A 69 -7.04 10.95 12.56
CA ASN A 69 -5.84 11.48 11.90
C ASN A 69 -5.37 10.57 10.78
N GLY A 70 -5.44 11.06 9.54
CA GLY A 70 -5.11 10.29 8.35
C GLY A 70 -3.66 9.80 8.30
N VAL A 71 -2.69 10.61 8.74
CA VAL A 71 -1.27 10.21 8.74
C VAL A 71 -1.03 9.11 9.77
N LYS A 72 -1.60 9.23 10.97
CA LYS A 72 -1.54 8.16 11.98
C LYS A 72 -2.15 6.87 11.45
N SER A 73 -3.28 6.95 10.74
CA SER A 73 -3.90 5.77 10.09
C SER A 73 -2.95 5.11 9.11
N GLY A 74 -2.32 5.90 8.23
CA GLY A 74 -1.35 5.41 7.26
C GLY A 74 -0.17 4.69 7.93
N LEU A 75 0.38 5.27 9.00
CA LEU A 75 1.47 4.65 9.76
C LEU A 75 1.05 3.34 10.44
N VAL A 76 -0.13 3.31 11.08
CA VAL A 76 -0.64 2.09 11.73
C VAL A 76 -0.77 0.96 10.72
N ILE A 77 -1.33 1.24 9.54
CA ILE A 77 -1.48 0.25 8.48
C ILE A 77 -0.10 -0.21 7.98
N ALA A 78 0.79 0.73 7.63
CA ALA A 78 2.12 0.40 7.12
C ALA A 78 2.93 -0.45 8.10
N VAL A 79 3.01 -0.04 9.37
CA VAL A 79 3.75 -0.77 10.41
C VAL A 79 3.16 -2.16 10.62
N SER A 80 1.83 -2.29 10.61
CA SER A 80 1.18 -3.61 10.73
C SER A 80 1.58 -4.52 9.58
N GLN A 81 1.58 -4.03 8.34
CA GLN A 81 1.97 -4.81 7.16
C GLN A 81 3.47 -5.15 7.17
N ILE A 82 4.33 -4.24 7.61
CA ILE A 82 5.78 -4.50 7.72
C ILE A 82 6.06 -5.62 8.71
N VAL A 83 5.41 -5.61 9.89
CA VAL A 83 5.61 -6.67 10.87
C VAL A 83 5.10 -8.02 10.33
N LEU A 84 3.91 -8.03 9.73
CA LEU A 84 3.25 -9.26 9.27
C LEU A 84 3.87 -9.88 8.01
N VAL A 85 4.34 -9.05 7.08
CA VAL A 85 4.73 -9.50 5.73
C VAL A 85 6.23 -9.37 5.52
N ASP A 86 6.89 -8.38 6.11
CA ASP A 86 8.32 -8.18 5.92
C ASP A 86 9.14 -8.87 7.00
N VAL A 87 8.90 -8.55 8.27
CA VAL A 87 9.65 -9.14 9.39
C VAL A 87 9.38 -10.64 9.47
N PHE A 88 8.12 -11.05 9.48
CA PHE A 88 7.77 -12.46 9.61
C PHE A 88 8.33 -13.31 8.45
N TYR A 89 8.24 -12.84 7.19
CA TYR A 89 8.73 -13.63 6.05
C TYR A 89 10.25 -13.67 5.95
N VAL A 90 10.96 -12.64 6.44
CA VAL A 90 12.42 -12.68 6.55
C VAL A 90 12.84 -13.70 7.60
N LEU A 91 12.20 -13.68 8.77
CA LEU A 91 12.51 -14.64 9.85
C LEU A 91 12.19 -16.09 9.46
N ASP A 92 11.16 -16.28 8.64
CA ASP A 92 10.73 -17.58 8.13
C ASP A 92 11.45 -18.00 6.84
N GLY A 93 12.47 -17.25 6.41
CA GLY A 93 13.30 -17.57 5.23
C GLY A 93 12.59 -17.47 3.87
N ARG A 94 11.36 -16.97 3.83
CA ARG A 94 10.54 -16.83 2.61
C ARG A 94 10.83 -15.55 1.81
N ARG A 95 11.53 -14.57 2.40
CA ARG A 95 11.82 -13.28 1.77
C ARG A 95 13.24 -12.83 2.06
N ALA A 96 13.94 -12.36 1.02
CA ALA A 96 15.26 -11.77 1.17
C ALA A 96 15.17 -10.40 1.87
N LEU A 97 16.22 -10.04 2.63
CA LEU A 97 16.26 -8.79 3.38
C LEU A 97 16.10 -7.55 2.49
N ALA A 98 16.71 -7.53 1.30
CA ALA A 98 16.59 -6.43 0.35
C ALA A 98 15.15 -6.25 -0.15
N THR A 99 14.46 -7.35 -0.45
CA THR A 99 13.05 -7.36 -0.86
C THR A 99 12.14 -6.86 0.26
N ALA A 100 12.41 -7.29 1.49
CA ALA A 100 11.67 -6.82 2.67
C ALA A 100 11.89 -5.33 2.94
N ALA A 101 13.13 -4.84 2.81
CA ALA A 101 13.42 -3.42 2.95
C ALA A 101 12.71 -2.57 1.88
N ALA A 102 12.72 -3.01 0.62
CA ALA A 102 12.01 -2.33 -0.46
C ALA A 102 10.49 -2.33 -0.24
N SER A 103 9.92 -3.44 0.23
CA SER A 103 8.50 -3.53 0.62
C SER A 103 8.16 -2.59 1.76
N ALA A 104 8.99 -2.50 2.80
CA ALA A 104 8.76 -1.61 3.92
C ALA A 104 8.73 -0.13 3.50
N VAL A 105 9.66 0.28 2.62
CA VAL A 105 9.66 1.63 2.04
C VAL A 105 8.40 1.86 1.20
N LEU A 106 8.02 0.89 0.37
CA LEU A 106 6.80 0.96 -0.43
C LEU A 106 5.58 1.17 0.45
N LEU A 107 5.39 0.34 1.48
CA LEU A 107 4.26 0.39 2.39
C LEU A 107 4.19 1.72 3.14
N LEU A 108 5.33 2.20 3.67
CA LEU A 108 5.39 3.48 4.35
C LEU A 108 4.95 4.63 3.44
N VAL A 109 5.53 4.72 2.24
CA VAL A 109 5.23 5.83 1.33
C VAL A 109 3.78 5.77 0.85
N VAL A 110 3.29 4.60 0.42
CA VAL A 110 1.91 4.46 -0.07
C VAL A 110 0.91 4.79 1.03
N CYS A 111 1.02 4.16 2.21
CA CYS A 111 0.02 4.36 3.26
C CYS A 111 0.08 5.77 3.86
N VAL A 112 1.26 6.37 4.03
CA VAL A 112 1.38 7.75 4.55
C VAL A 112 0.85 8.75 3.52
N ALA A 113 1.18 8.61 2.24
CA ALA A 113 0.67 9.48 1.18
C ALA A 113 -0.85 9.38 1.05
N SER A 114 -1.41 8.17 1.13
CA SER A 114 -2.85 7.92 1.15
C SER A 114 -3.50 8.54 2.39
N GLY A 115 -2.94 8.34 3.57
CA GLY A 115 -3.44 8.89 4.83
C GLY A 115 -3.45 10.41 4.85
N TYR A 116 -2.36 11.03 4.40
CA TYR A 116 -2.26 12.49 4.25
C TYR A 116 -3.30 13.04 3.27
N THR A 117 -3.44 12.40 2.10
CA THR A 117 -4.42 12.79 1.08
C THR A 117 -5.84 12.70 1.61
N TYR A 118 -6.20 11.60 2.28
CA TYR A 118 -7.52 11.43 2.87
C TYR A 118 -7.79 12.52 3.91
N GLY A 119 -6.83 12.76 4.82
CA GLY A 119 -6.95 13.78 5.86
C GLY A 119 -7.18 15.18 5.28
N LYS A 120 -6.39 15.59 4.29
CA LYS A 120 -6.55 16.91 3.65
C LYS A 120 -7.86 17.07 2.90
N LEU A 121 -8.25 16.07 2.10
CA LEU A 121 -9.49 16.13 1.33
C LEU A 121 -10.74 16.00 2.20
N SER A 122 -10.62 15.36 3.36
CA SER A 122 -11.69 15.29 4.35
C SER A 122 -11.84 16.60 5.13
N ALA A 123 -10.74 17.31 5.41
CA ALA A 123 -10.74 18.58 6.13
C ALA A 123 -11.16 19.79 5.28
N SER A 124 -11.08 19.69 3.94
CA SER A 124 -11.44 20.74 2.97
C SER A 124 -12.93 21.18 2.98
N LYS A 125 -13.73 20.76 3.96
CA LYS A 125 -15.16 21.11 4.12
C LYS A 125 -15.45 21.97 5.36
N ALA A 126 -14.45 22.56 5.99
CA ALA A 126 -14.63 23.58 7.03
C ALA A 126 -14.61 24.99 6.41
#